data_AF-A0A7M3SJF6-F1
#
_entry.id   AF-A0A7M3SJF6-F1
#
_cell.length_a   1.000
_cell.length_b   1.000
_cell.length_c   1.000
_cell.angle_alpha   90.00
_cell.angle_beta   90.00
_cell.angle_gamma   90.00
#
_symmetry.space_group_name_H-M   'P 1'
#
loop_
_entity.id
_entity.type
_entity.pdbx_description
1 polymer ?
#
loop_
_entity_poly.entity_id
_entity_poly.type
_entity_poly.pdbx_seq_one_letter_code
_entity_poly.pdbx_strand_id
1 'polypeptide(L)' 'MAIKQLNREKILSFWLFISAFGIMFAVLSWMQEAAIIPPVDELGAWKGIAAVITGSILYFLVAREIPGGPGDE' A
#
# COMPACT_ATOMS: atom_id res chain seq x y z
N MET A 1 -17.19 -9.58 23.50
CA MET A 1 -16.27 -8.45 23.40
C MET A 1 -15.11 -8.75 22.42
N ALA A 2 -14.50 -9.94 22.48
CA ALA A 2 -13.41 -10.38 21.58
C ALA A 2 -13.73 -10.34 20.07
N ILE A 3 -14.91 -10.78 19.62
CA ILE A 3 -15.29 -10.79 18.18
C ILE A 3 -15.31 -9.37 17.56
N LYS A 4 -15.65 -8.35 18.38
CA LYS A 4 -15.75 -6.96 17.91
C LYS A 4 -14.36 -6.34 17.69
N GLN A 5 -13.37 -6.76 18.48
CA GLN A 5 -11.98 -6.33 18.34
C GLN A 5 -11.34 -6.94 17.09
N LEU A 6 -11.49 -8.26 16.89
CA LEU A 6 -10.97 -8.97 15.72
C LEU A 6 -11.47 -8.37 14.39
N ASN A 7 -12.75 -7.97 14.32
CA ASN A 7 -13.28 -7.32 13.12
C ASN A 7 -12.70 -5.93 12.90
N ARG A 8 -12.42 -5.18 13.98
CA ARG A 8 -11.79 -3.85 13.88
C ARG A 8 -10.37 -3.96 13.35
N GLU A 9 -9.59 -4.91 13.86
CA GLU A 9 -8.21 -5.14 13.42
C GLU A 9 -8.15 -5.51 11.94
N LYS A 10 -9.00 -6.45 11.49
CA LYS A 10 -9.06 -6.84 10.07
C LYS A 10 -9.41 -5.67 9.14
N ILE A 11 -10.35 -4.81 9.55
CA ILE A 11 -10.72 -3.61 8.79
C ILE A 11 -9.55 -2.63 8.74
N LEU A 12 -8.84 -2.44 9.86
CA LEU A 12 -7.66 -1.59 9.92
C LEU A 12 -6.52 -2.13 9.05
N SER A 13 -6.20 -3.44 9.10
CA SER A 13 -5.19 -4.07 8.22
C SER A 13 -5.54 -3.82 6.76
N PHE A 14 -6.80 -4.07 6.40
CA PHE A 14 -7.27 -3.92 5.03
C PHE A 14 -7.19 -2.46 4.56
N TRP A 15 -7.56 -1.53 5.43
CA TRP A 15 -7.48 -0.10 5.14
C TRP A 15 -6.03 0.37 4.97
N LEU A 16 -5.13 -0.09 5.84
CA LEU A 16 -3.70 0.22 5.76
C LEU A 16 -3.08 -0.34 4.48
N PHE A 17 -3.47 -1.55 4.08
CA PHE A 17 -3.02 -2.16 2.83
C PHE A 17 -3.46 -1.35 1.59
N ILE A 18 -4.74 -0.98 1.51
CA ILE A 18 -5.26 -0.13 0.42
C ILE A 18 -4.56 1.23 0.41
N SER A 19 -4.33 1.81 1.59
CA SER A 19 -3.64 3.10 1.71
C SER A 19 -2.20 3.01 1.22
N ALA A 20 -1.46 1.97 1.59
CA ALA A 20 -0.09 1.74 1.14
C ALA A 20 0.00 1.56 -0.39
N PHE A 21 -0.95 0.83 -0.98
CA PHE A 21 -1.09 0.74 -2.43
C PHE A 21 -1.33 2.11 -3.08
N GLY A 22 -2.27 2.90 -2.55
CA GLY A 22 -2.59 4.22 -3.08
C GLY A 22 -1.40 5.20 -3.03
N ILE A 23 -0.65 5.19 -1.92
CA ILE A 23 0.55 6.01 -1.77
C ILE A 23 1.60 5.64 -2.82
N MET A 24 1.90 4.35 -2.99
CA MET A 24 2.89 3.93 -3.99
C MET A 24 2.42 4.17 -5.42
N PHE A 25 1.12 4.07 -5.69
CA PHE A 25 0.56 4.44 -6.99
C PHE A 25 0.75 5.94 -7.28
N ALA A 26 0.57 6.80 -6.29
CA ALA A 26 0.82 8.24 -6.42
C ALA A 26 2.32 8.54 -6.63
N VAL A 27 3.21 7.88 -5.88
CA VAL A 27 4.67 8.01 -6.06
C VAL A 27 5.10 7.60 -7.46
N LEU A 28 4.63 6.45 -7.95
CA LEU A 28 4.93 6.00 -9.32
C LEU A 28 4.33 6.95 -10.38
N SER A 29 3.15 7.52 -10.13
CA SER A 29 2.57 8.53 -11.03
C SER A 29 3.44 9.78 -11.10
N TRP A 30 3.90 10.27 -9.96
CA TRP A 30 4.81 11.40 -9.88
C TRP A 30 6.16 11.11 -10.56
N MET A 31 6.71 9.90 -10.39
CA MET A 31 7.96 9.50 -11.06
C MET A 31 7.81 9.40 -12.59
N GLN A 32 6.62 9.05 -13.09
CA GLN A 32 6.31 9.10 -14.53
C GLN A 32 6.25 10.54 -15.04
N GLU A 33 5.59 11.44 -14.31
CA GLU A 33 5.54 12.87 -14.65
C GLU A 33 6.94 13.51 -14.63
N ALA A 34 7.81 13.07 -13.72
CA ALA A 34 9.20 13.50 -13.65
C ALA A 34 10.13 12.88 -14.72
N ALA A 35 9.61 12.04 -15.63
CA ALA A 35 10.35 11.30 -16.64
C ALA A 35 11.49 10.40 -16.09
N ILE A 36 11.38 9.96 -14.83
CA ILE A 36 12.35 9.06 -14.18
C ILE A 36 12.13 7.61 -14.62
N ILE A 37 10.88 7.25 -14.92
CA ILE A 37 10.45 5.94 -15.40
C ILE A 37 9.69 6.09 -16.72
N PRO A 38 9.62 5.02 -17.55
CA PRO A 38 9.02 5.07 -18.88
C PRO A 38 7.59 5.67 -18.88
N PRO A 39 7.16 6.27 -20.00
CA PRO A 39 5.83 6.85 -20.11
C PRO A 39 4.73 5.79 -20.00
N VAL A 40 3.52 6.25 -19.65
CA VAL A 40 2.33 5.42 -19.41
C VAL A 40 1.98 4.54 -20.62
N ASP A 41 2.27 5.00 -21.83
CA ASP A 41 1.99 4.28 -23.08
C ASP A 41 2.71 2.92 -23.18
N GLU A 42 3.84 2.75 -22.50
CA GLU A 42 4.56 1.47 -22.45
C GLU A 42 4.26 0.65 -21.18
N LEU A 43 3.90 1.33 -20.08
CA LEU A 43 3.72 0.69 -18.78
C LEU A 43 2.30 0.18 -18.51
N GLY A 44 1.25 0.73 -19.16
CA GLY A 44 -0.12 0.21 -19.08
C GLY A 44 -0.54 -0.38 -17.71
N ALA A 45 -1.00 -1.64 -17.71
CA ALA A 45 -1.37 -2.38 -16.50
C ALA A 45 -0.18 -2.77 -15.60
N TRP A 46 1.05 -2.73 -16.11
CA TRP A 46 2.28 -3.06 -15.37
C TRP A 46 2.54 -2.07 -14.23
N LYS A 47 2.13 -0.81 -14.38
CA LYS A 47 2.18 0.19 -13.30
C LYS A 47 1.38 -0.24 -12.07
N GLY A 48 0.21 -0.83 -12.28
CA GLY A 48 -0.63 -1.33 -11.20
C GLY A 48 0.05 -2.47 -10.43
N ILE A 49 0.69 -3.39 -11.16
CA ILE A 49 1.45 -4.51 -10.56
C ILE A 49 2.67 -3.97 -9.79
N ALA A 50 3.39 -3.00 -10.34
CA ALA A 50 4.50 -2.33 -9.66
C ALA A 50 4.03 -1.61 -8.38
N ALA A 51 2.87 -0.94 -8.41
CA ALA A 51 2.28 -0.29 -7.24
C ALA A 51 1.85 -1.31 -6.17
N VAL A 52 1.37 -2.50 -6.56
CA VAL A 52 1.05 -3.58 -5.60
C VAL A 52 2.32 -4.12 -4.96
N ILE A 53 3.37 -4.40 -5.72
CA ILE A 53 4.64 -4.92 -5.18
C ILE A 53 5.27 -3.91 -4.23
N THR A 54 5.44 -2.67 -4.70
CA THR A 54 6.05 -1.60 -3.90
C THR A 54 5.18 -1.19 -2.72
N GLY A 55 3.85 -1.16 -2.89
CA GLY A 55 2.89 -0.90 -1.81
C GLY A 55 2.87 -2.00 -0.76
N SER A 56 3.06 -3.26 -1.16
CA SER A 56 3.21 -4.39 -0.24
C SER A 56 4.48 -4.26 0.59
N ILE A 57 5.62 -3.89 -0.04
CA ILE A 57 6.87 -3.62 0.68
C ILE A 57 6.66 -2.51 1.70
N LEU A 58 6.01 -1.41 1.31
CA LEU A 58 5.71 -0.28 2.20
C LEU A 58 4.79 -0.69 3.36
N TYR A 59 3.79 -1.55 3.10
CA TYR A 59 2.92 -2.10 4.14
C TYR A 59 3.73 -2.92 5.17
N PHE A 60 4.62 -3.80 4.72
CA PHE A 60 5.45 -4.63 5.61
C PHE A 60 6.45 -3.82 6.43
N LEU A 61 7.04 -2.76 5.85
CA LEU A 61 8.06 -1.95 6.52
C LEU A 61 7.47 -0.89 7.46
N VAL A 62 6.34 -0.30 7.09
CA VAL A 62 5.77 0.84 7.81
C VAL A 62 4.48 0.45 8.50
N ALA A 63 3.49 -0.03 7.74
CA ALA A 63 2.13 -0.20 8.27
C ALA A 63 1.99 -1.36 9.27
N ARG A 64 2.83 -2.40 9.16
CA ARG A 64 2.81 -3.55 10.07
C ARG A 64 3.28 -3.20 11.49
N GLU A 65 4.20 -2.26 11.61
CA GLU A 65 4.85 -1.88 12.89
C GLU A 65 4.21 -0.62 13.50
N ILE A 66 3.04 -0.19 13.02
CA ILE A 66 2.33 0.95 13.62
C ILE A 66 1.73 0.53 14.98
N PRO A 67 2.05 1.23 16.09
CA PRO A 67 1.45 0.95 17.39
C PRO A 67 -0.08 1.15 17.34
N GLY A 68 -0.82 0.20 17.93
CA GLY A 68 -2.27 0.04 17.76
C GLY A 68 -2.70 -0.65 16.46
N GLY A 69 -1.75 -1.21 15.72
CA GLY A 69 -1.95 -1.97 14.49
C GLY A 69 -2.12 -3.47 14.71
N PRO A 70 -2.44 -4.24 13.66
CA PRO A 70 -2.74 -5.68 13.75
C PRO A 70 -1.57 -6.58 14.22
N GLY A 71 -0.36 -6.03 14.37
CA GLY A 71 0.83 -6.72 14.86
C GLY A 71 1.36 -6.14 16.18
N ASP A 72 0.64 -5.22 16.80
CA ASP A 72 0.94 -4.69 18.14
C ASP A 72 0.33 -5.66 19.17
N GLU A 73 1.07 -6.73 19.50
CA GLU A 73 0.76 -7.66 20.60
C GLU A 73 1.16 -7.08 21.97
#